data_AF-A0A968S5X9-F1
#
_entry.id   AF-A0A968S5X9-F1
#
_cell.length_a   1.000
_cell.length_b   1.000
_cell.length_c   1.000
_cell.angle_alpha   90.00
_cell.angle_beta   90.00
_cell.angle_gamma   90.00
#
_symmetry.space_group_name_H-M   'P 1'
#
loop_
_entity.id
_entity.type
_entity.pdbx_description
1 polymer ?
#
loop_
_entity_poly.entity_id
_entity_poly.type
_entity_poly.pdbx_seq_one_letter_code
_entity_poly.pdbx_strand_id
1 'polypeptide(L)'
;MVPIIGGVTSVFPTLITPNENLYFIVLPLFIQLLSLHWLSERSLSWILFEIVSMVHVIPFSLAALQTLLNPFARGFRVTPKGVYSQKLRLNVWLTLPLGVLWLGNGLALAGLGWRIFRGSELSFSGLEREVVSILMFWGVYNLVILSLAILASIDAPRVETYEWFKFERPVLLTHGDRTCTGFTQLASEGGVRICLDPPVPEFVPGDRVTLEIQSEEWPGTMQLPGEVLKFANQSDIDLKFGPLSGEQHRHLVELLFCRPGQWLRRQHPNELQTAIALVKQVLHPRFRRPDERAEDAIPIA
;
A
#
# COMPACT_ATOMS: atom_id res chain seq x y z
N MET A 1 -23.23 3.83 6.87
CA MET A 1 -24.07 4.35 7.98
C MET A 1 -25.57 4.26 7.68
N VAL A 2 -26.05 4.68 6.50
CA VAL A 2 -27.48 4.60 6.12
C VAL A 2 -28.08 3.18 6.27
N PRO A 3 -27.39 2.09 5.87
CA PRO A 3 -27.94 0.74 6.07
C PRO A 3 -28.02 0.30 7.54
N ILE A 4 -27.13 0.81 8.40
CA ILE A 4 -27.16 0.52 9.85
C ILE A 4 -28.37 1.19 10.50
N ILE A 5 -28.61 2.47 10.18
CA ILE A 5 -29.76 3.22 10.70
C ILE A 5 -31.05 2.55 10.23
N GLY A 6 -31.17 2.26 8.93
CA GLY A 6 -32.33 1.57 8.37
C GLY A 6 -32.53 0.16 8.93
N GLY A 7 -31.47 -0.60 9.21
CA GLY A 7 -31.58 -1.96 9.75
C GLY A 7 -31.89 -2.02 11.25
N VAL A 8 -31.36 -1.08 12.04
CA VAL A 8 -31.47 -1.08 13.52
C VAL A 8 -32.68 -0.28 14.00
N THR A 9 -32.85 0.93 13.48
CA THR A 9 -33.88 1.87 13.92
C THR A 9 -35.10 1.85 13.01
N SER A 10 -34.96 1.27 11.83
CA SER A 10 -35.98 1.26 10.79
C SER A 10 -36.48 2.64 10.39
N VAL A 11 -35.61 3.63 10.54
CA VAL A 11 -35.76 4.96 9.98
C VAL A 11 -35.00 4.96 8.66
N PHE A 12 -35.72 5.27 7.58
CA PHE A 12 -35.16 5.34 6.24
C PHE A 12 -35.08 6.81 5.84
N PRO A 13 -33.88 7.41 5.91
CA PRO A 13 -33.73 8.85 5.66
C PRO A 13 -34.00 9.22 4.20
N THR A 14 -33.95 8.24 3.30
CA THR A 14 -34.15 8.42 1.86
C THR A 14 -35.19 7.44 1.35
N LEU A 15 -36.30 7.95 0.84
CA LEU A 15 -37.30 7.19 0.08
C LEU A 15 -36.98 7.39 -1.41
N ILE A 16 -36.36 6.39 -2.03
CA ILE A 16 -35.92 6.46 -3.43
C ILE A 16 -36.31 5.13 -4.10
N THR A 17 -37.03 5.22 -5.22
CA THR A 17 -37.34 4.05 -6.04
C THR A 17 -36.10 3.56 -6.80
N PRO A 18 -36.00 2.30 -7.25
CA PRO A 18 -34.84 1.80 -8.00
C PRO A 18 -34.53 2.60 -9.25
N ASN A 19 -35.56 3.08 -9.96
CA ASN A 19 -35.40 3.90 -11.14
C ASN A 19 -34.77 5.25 -10.79
N GLU A 20 -35.27 5.92 -9.75
CA GLU A 20 -34.68 7.17 -9.25
C GLU A 20 -33.25 6.95 -8.75
N ASN A 21 -32.97 5.85 -8.04
CA ASN A 21 -31.62 5.51 -7.61
C ASN A 21 -30.67 5.33 -8.80
N LEU A 22 -31.14 4.69 -9.89
CA LEU A 22 -30.35 4.53 -11.10
C LEU A 22 -30.01 5.89 -11.73
N TYR A 23 -30.99 6.79 -11.88
CA TYR A 23 -30.80 8.07 -12.54
C TYR A 23 -30.05 9.10 -11.70
N PHE A 24 -30.33 9.19 -10.40
CA PHE A 24 -29.81 10.25 -9.53
C PHE A 24 -28.56 9.86 -8.74
N ILE A 25 -28.30 8.58 -8.55
CA ILE A 25 -27.14 8.11 -7.77
C ILE A 25 -26.18 7.34 -8.66
N VAL A 26 -26.63 6.24 -9.27
CA VAL A 26 -25.74 5.33 -10.00
C VAL A 26 -25.15 6.00 -11.25
N LEU A 27 -25.97 6.68 -12.05
CA LEU A 27 -25.50 7.29 -13.29
C LEU A 27 -24.48 8.42 -13.04
N PRO A 28 -24.69 9.37 -12.12
CA PRO A 28 -23.67 10.35 -11.77
C PRO A 28 -22.38 9.73 -11.24
N LEU A 29 -22.47 8.71 -10.37
CA LEU A 29 -21.29 7.99 -9.87
C LEU A 29 -20.53 7.29 -10.99
N PHE A 30 -21.23 6.71 -11.95
CA PHE A 30 -20.61 6.05 -13.10
C PHE A 30 -19.87 7.05 -14.00
N ILE A 31 -20.48 8.21 -14.29
CA ILE A 31 -19.84 9.30 -15.04
C ILE A 31 -18.60 9.80 -14.28
N GLN A 32 -18.72 9.97 -12.95
CA GLN A 32 -17.60 10.37 -12.11
C GLN A 32 -16.45 9.35 -12.20
N LEU A 33 -16.73 8.05 -12.09
CA LEU A 33 -15.74 6.98 -12.20
C LEU A 33 -14.98 7.03 -13.54
N LEU A 34 -15.70 7.23 -14.65
CA LEU A 34 -15.10 7.35 -15.98
C LEU A 34 -14.23 8.61 -16.10
N SER A 35 -14.70 9.73 -15.56
CA SER A 35 -13.97 11.01 -15.62
C SER A 35 -12.72 11.03 -14.75
N LEU A 36 -12.71 10.32 -13.62
CA LEU A 36 -11.59 10.29 -12.66
C LEU A 36 -10.33 9.68 -13.26
N HIS A 37 -10.47 8.65 -14.11
CA HIS A 37 -9.33 8.01 -14.77
C HIS A 37 -8.56 9.00 -15.66
N TRP A 38 -9.31 9.83 -16.39
CA TRP A 38 -8.76 10.88 -17.24
C TRP A 38 -8.22 12.05 -16.41
N LEU A 39 -9.02 12.57 -15.48
CA LEU A 39 -8.67 13.74 -14.67
C LEU A 39 -7.43 13.51 -13.79
N SER A 40 -7.26 12.29 -13.29
CA SER A 40 -6.10 11.93 -12.46
C SER A 40 -4.88 11.46 -13.26
N GLU A 41 -4.98 11.39 -14.60
CA GLU A 41 -3.97 10.77 -15.47
C GLU A 41 -3.54 9.38 -14.95
N ARG A 42 -4.53 8.59 -14.50
CA ARG A 42 -4.35 7.26 -13.91
C ARG A 42 -3.55 7.21 -12.61
N SER A 43 -3.38 8.32 -11.90
CA SER A 43 -2.69 8.33 -10.60
C SER A 43 -3.55 7.87 -9.43
N LEU A 44 -4.88 7.91 -9.57
CA LEU A 44 -5.83 7.61 -8.50
C LEU A 44 -6.80 6.51 -8.92
N SER A 45 -6.90 5.46 -8.09
CA SER A 45 -8.01 4.50 -8.14
C SER A 45 -9.07 4.91 -7.13
N TRP A 46 -10.33 4.89 -7.56
CA TRP A 46 -11.49 5.14 -6.71
C TRP A 46 -11.64 4.08 -5.61
N ILE A 47 -11.45 2.80 -5.93
CA ILE A 47 -11.55 1.72 -4.94
C ILE A 47 -10.48 1.87 -3.85
N LEU A 48 -9.23 2.14 -4.25
CA LEU A 48 -8.14 2.37 -3.29
C LEU A 48 -8.40 3.62 -2.45
N PHE A 49 -8.87 4.70 -3.08
CA PHE A 49 -9.22 5.94 -2.40
C PHE A 49 -10.29 5.71 -1.33
N GLU A 50 -11.32 4.92 -1.62
CA GLU A 50 -12.37 4.60 -0.67
C GLU A 50 -11.85 3.78 0.51
N ILE A 51 -11.04 2.75 0.27
CA ILE A 51 -10.42 1.95 1.33
C ILE A 51 -9.56 2.84 2.24
N VAL A 52 -8.69 3.67 1.65
CA VAL A 52 -7.82 4.59 2.42
C VAL A 52 -8.67 5.61 3.19
N SER A 53 -9.72 6.16 2.58
CA SER A 53 -10.63 7.08 3.25
C SER A 53 -11.33 6.41 4.43
N MET A 54 -11.72 5.14 4.28
CA MET A 54 -12.38 4.38 5.33
C MET A 54 -11.46 4.10 6.51
N VAL A 55 -10.17 3.81 6.27
CA VAL A 55 -9.16 3.66 7.35
C VAL A 55 -9.04 4.95 8.18
N HIS A 56 -9.14 6.12 7.53
CA HIS A 56 -8.92 7.41 8.17
C HIS A 56 -10.18 8.11 8.67
N VAL A 57 -11.38 7.61 8.34
CA VAL A 57 -12.64 8.32 8.59
C VAL A 57 -12.83 8.69 10.05
N ILE A 58 -12.58 7.77 10.98
CA ILE A 58 -12.75 7.99 12.42
C ILE A 58 -11.69 8.93 13.00
N PRO A 59 -10.37 8.67 12.85
CA PRO A 59 -9.36 9.56 13.42
C PRO A 59 -9.45 10.97 12.85
N PHE A 60 -9.73 11.13 11.55
CA PHE A 60 -9.88 12.46 10.95
C PHE A 60 -11.15 13.16 11.41
N SER A 61 -12.27 12.44 11.55
CA SER A 61 -13.52 13.03 12.06
C SER A 61 -13.37 13.51 13.50
N LEU A 62 -12.70 12.72 14.35
CA LEU A 62 -12.41 13.11 15.74
C LEU A 62 -11.47 14.32 15.79
N ALA A 63 -10.43 14.35 14.96
CA ALA A 63 -9.51 15.48 14.88
C ALA A 63 -10.19 16.74 14.35
N ALA A 64 -11.07 16.62 13.36
CA ALA A 64 -11.85 17.73 12.82
C ALA A 64 -12.81 18.28 13.88
N LEU A 65 -13.57 17.42 14.56
CA LEU A 65 -14.48 17.83 15.64
C LEU A 65 -13.71 18.49 16.79
N GLN A 66 -12.57 17.93 17.19
CA GLN A 66 -11.72 18.52 18.21
C GLN A 66 -11.24 19.92 17.80
N THR A 67 -10.79 20.07 16.56
CA THR A 67 -10.29 21.37 16.05
C THR A 67 -11.41 22.41 15.97
N LEU A 68 -12.63 22.00 15.60
CA LEU A 68 -13.78 22.90 15.57
C LEU A 68 -14.19 23.36 16.99
N LEU A 69 -14.12 22.47 17.98
CA LEU A 69 -14.49 22.79 19.36
C LEU A 69 -13.39 23.54 20.11
N ASN A 70 -12.12 23.22 19.85
CA ASN A 70 -10.98 23.85 20.50
C ASN A 70 -9.75 23.86 19.56
N PRO A 71 -9.64 24.87 18.68
CA PRO A 71 -8.64 24.89 17.59
C PRO A 71 -7.20 24.99 18.06
N PHE A 72 -6.95 25.45 19.29
CA PHE A 72 -5.60 25.67 19.82
C PHE A 72 -5.21 24.66 20.92
N ALA A 73 -6.01 23.61 21.13
CA ALA A 73 -5.83 22.68 22.25
C ALA A 73 -4.61 21.74 22.12
N ARG A 74 -4.22 21.39 20.89
CA ARG A 74 -3.18 20.39 20.62
C ARG A 74 -2.23 20.87 19.54
N GLY A 75 -0.94 20.78 19.83
CA GLY A 75 0.12 20.98 18.84
C GLY A 75 0.31 19.77 17.93
N PHE A 76 0.96 20.00 16.79
CA PHE A 76 1.35 18.94 15.86
C PHE A 76 2.45 18.07 16.50
N ARG A 77 2.13 16.80 16.77
CA ARG A 77 3.13 15.80 17.19
C ARG A 77 3.68 15.13 15.94
N VAL A 78 5.00 15.21 15.76
CA VAL A 78 5.70 14.54 14.66
C VAL A 78 5.42 13.05 14.73
N THR A 79 4.93 12.48 13.63
CA THR A 79 4.73 11.04 13.51
C THR A 79 6.08 10.34 13.63
N PRO A 80 6.21 9.30 14.47
CA PRO A 80 7.45 8.54 14.57
C PRO A 80 7.71 7.87 13.21
N LYS A 81 8.77 8.31 12.53
CA LYS A 81 9.24 7.71 11.27
C LYS A 81 10.15 6.52 11.58
N GLY A 82 10.17 5.52 10.69
CA GLY A 82 11.14 4.42 10.76
C GLY A 82 10.87 3.35 11.83
N VAL A 83 9.60 3.09 12.15
CA VAL A 83 9.26 2.03 13.12
C VAL A 83 9.56 0.65 12.53
N TYR A 84 10.62 0.03 13.02
CA TYR A 84 10.99 -1.35 12.71
C TYR A 84 10.01 -2.33 13.33
N SER A 85 9.56 -3.32 12.56
CA SER A 85 8.79 -4.44 13.11
C SER A 85 9.02 -5.71 12.31
N GLN A 86 9.59 -6.72 12.94
CA GLN A 86 9.66 -8.08 12.40
C GLN A 86 8.31 -8.82 12.47
N LYS A 87 7.34 -8.27 13.19
CA LYS A 87 6.03 -8.89 13.40
C LYS A 87 4.93 -8.06 12.77
N LEU A 88 3.89 -8.75 12.31
CA LEU A 88 2.62 -8.15 11.93
C LEU A 88 2.11 -7.29 13.09
N ARG A 89 1.79 -6.01 12.83
CA ARG A 89 1.24 -5.12 13.84
C ARG A 89 -0.18 -4.74 13.47
N LEU A 90 -1.09 -4.90 14.43
CA LEU A 90 -2.44 -4.40 14.30
C LEU A 90 -2.55 -3.07 15.03
N ASN A 91 -2.90 -2.01 14.30
CA ASN A 91 -3.19 -0.74 14.94
C ASN A 91 -4.61 -0.76 15.53
N VAL A 92 -4.73 -1.24 16.77
CA VAL A 92 -6.03 -1.41 17.45
C VAL A 92 -6.84 -0.11 17.49
N TRP A 93 -6.19 1.06 17.60
CA TRP A 93 -6.88 2.35 17.60
C TRP A 93 -7.61 2.63 16.28
N LEU A 94 -7.02 2.23 15.15
CA LEU A 94 -7.65 2.35 13.83
C LEU A 94 -8.65 1.22 13.60
N THR A 95 -8.31 -0.01 13.97
CA THR A 95 -9.10 -1.19 13.60
C THR A 95 -10.35 -1.37 14.46
N LEU A 96 -10.30 -1.09 15.76
CA LEU A 96 -11.41 -1.31 16.69
C LEU A 96 -12.69 -0.58 16.29
N PRO A 97 -12.69 0.73 16.00
CA PRO A 97 -13.92 1.43 15.62
C PRO A 97 -14.47 0.93 14.26
N LEU A 98 -13.59 0.55 13.32
CA LEU A 98 -14.01 -0.06 12.06
C LEU A 98 -14.64 -1.44 12.28
N GLY A 99 -14.09 -2.24 13.20
CA GLY A 99 -14.65 -3.53 13.60
C GLY A 99 -16.05 -3.40 14.22
N VAL A 100 -16.27 -2.37 15.05
CA VAL A 100 -17.60 -2.08 15.61
C VAL A 100 -18.60 -1.74 14.50
N LEU A 101 -18.21 -0.90 13.53
CA LEU A 101 -19.06 -0.58 12.38
C LEU A 101 -19.34 -1.80 11.50
N TRP A 102 -18.34 -2.65 11.29
CA TRP A 102 -18.47 -3.90 10.53
C TRP A 102 -19.46 -4.85 11.21
N LEU A 103 -19.33 -5.06 12.52
CA LEU A 103 -20.26 -5.89 13.30
C LEU A 103 -21.67 -5.32 13.27
N GLY A 104 -21.84 -4.01 13.49
CA GLY A 104 -23.15 -3.36 13.45
C GLY A 104 -23.83 -3.49 12.08
N ASN A 105 -23.08 -3.29 10.99
CA ASN A 105 -23.58 -3.47 9.63
C ASN A 105 -23.91 -4.93 9.32
N GLY A 106 -23.07 -5.87 9.77
CA GLY A 106 -23.31 -7.31 9.61
C GLY A 106 -24.57 -7.77 10.34
N LEU A 107 -24.78 -7.31 11.58
CA LEU A 107 -25.99 -7.61 12.36
C LEU A 107 -27.25 -7.02 11.71
N ALA A 108 -27.16 -5.78 11.19
CA ALA A 108 -28.27 -5.15 10.46
C ALA A 108 -28.66 -5.95 9.20
N LEU A 109 -27.67 -6.37 8.40
CA LEU A 109 -27.89 -7.21 7.23
C LEU A 109 -28.46 -8.58 7.58
N ALA A 110 -27.91 -9.24 8.61
CA ALA A 110 -28.37 -10.55 9.05
C ALA A 110 -29.82 -10.48 9.57
N GLY A 111 -30.16 -9.44 10.33
CA GLY A 111 -31.52 -9.17 10.80
C GLY A 111 -32.50 -8.94 9.65
N LEU A 112 -32.08 -8.17 8.63
CA LEU A 112 -32.89 -7.93 7.44
C LEU A 112 -33.08 -9.21 6.62
N GLY A 113 -32.01 -9.97 6.38
CA GLY A 113 -32.06 -11.25 5.65
C GLY A 113 -32.90 -12.31 6.34
N TRP A 114 -32.81 -12.42 7.67
CA TRP A 114 -33.61 -13.34 8.46
C TRP A 114 -35.11 -13.05 8.36
N ARG A 115 -35.50 -11.77 8.33
CA ARG A 115 -36.89 -11.34 8.18
C ARG A 115 -37.44 -11.64 6.80
N ILE A 116 -36.65 -11.41 5.74
CA ILE A 116 -37.02 -11.82 4.38
C ILE A 116 -37.24 -13.33 4.31
N PHE A 117 -36.33 -14.12 4.89
CA PHE A 117 -36.42 -15.59 4.89
C PHE A 117 -37.65 -16.13 5.62
N ARG A 118 -38.02 -15.53 6.77
CA ARG A 118 -39.20 -15.95 7.53
C ARG A 118 -40.54 -15.63 6.86
N GLY A 119 -40.53 -14.93 5.73
CA GLY A 119 -41.77 -14.54 5.05
C GLY A 119 -42.68 -13.67 5.92
N SER A 120 -42.14 -13.05 6.99
CA SER A 120 -42.86 -11.99 7.67
C SER A 120 -43.18 -10.96 6.60
N GLU A 121 -44.45 -10.59 6.45
CA GLU A 121 -44.80 -9.44 5.64
C GLU A 121 -43.80 -8.35 6.00
N LEU A 122 -43.15 -7.76 5.00
CA LEU A 122 -42.14 -6.71 5.14
C LEU A 122 -42.74 -5.42 5.73
N SER A 123 -43.66 -5.55 6.68
CA SER A 123 -44.19 -4.56 7.60
C SER A 123 -43.11 -4.17 8.62
N PHE A 124 -41.95 -3.77 8.13
CA PHE A 124 -41.33 -2.58 8.66
C PHE A 124 -41.80 -1.41 7.80
N SER A 125 -42.70 -0.60 8.35
CA SER A 125 -43.11 0.72 7.83
C SER A 125 -43.52 0.80 6.34
N GLY A 126 -44.24 -0.20 5.80
CA GLY A 126 -44.80 -0.11 4.43
C GLY A 126 -43.75 0.09 3.33
N LEU A 127 -42.50 -0.34 3.56
CA LEU A 127 -41.44 -0.19 2.56
C LEU A 127 -41.59 -1.22 1.46
N GLU A 128 -41.49 -0.72 0.24
CA GLU A 128 -41.46 -1.55 -0.95
C GLU A 128 -40.25 -2.47 -0.92
N ARG A 129 -40.45 -3.72 -1.38
CA ARG A 129 -39.40 -4.75 -1.50
C ARG A 129 -38.16 -4.22 -2.24
N GLU A 130 -38.37 -3.28 -3.13
CA GLU A 130 -37.36 -2.59 -3.92
C GLU A 130 -36.39 -1.76 -3.07
N VAL A 131 -36.88 -1.00 -2.08
CA VAL A 131 -36.05 -0.19 -1.18
C VAL A 131 -35.17 -1.09 -0.31
N VAL A 132 -35.72 -2.22 0.13
CA VAL A 132 -34.99 -3.24 0.92
C VAL A 132 -33.84 -3.84 0.11
N SER A 133 -34.02 -4.08 -1.18
CA SER A 133 -32.96 -4.55 -2.07
C SER A 133 -31.80 -3.54 -2.16
N ILE A 134 -32.11 -2.25 -2.30
CA ILE A 134 -31.10 -1.17 -2.35
C ILE A 134 -30.31 -1.12 -1.03
N LEU A 135 -30.98 -1.23 0.11
CA LEU A 135 -30.32 -1.25 1.42
C LEU A 135 -29.42 -2.47 1.61
N MET A 136 -29.85 -3.64 1.14
CA MET A 136 -29.02 -4.85 1.14
C MET A 136 -27.77 -4.66 0.29
N PHE A 137 -27.93 -4.13 -0.92
CA PHE A 137 -26.80 -3.85 -1.83
C PHE A 137 -25.76 -2.95 -1.15
N TRP A 138 -26.18 -1.79 -0.62
CA TRP A 138 -25.28 -0.87 0.08
C TRP A 138 -24.72 -1.46 1.38
N GLY A 139 -25.49 -2.28 2.09
CA GLY A 139 -25.02 -2.97 3.28
C GLY A 139 -23.90 -3.94 2.95
N VAL A 140 -24.07 -4.80 1.93
CA VAL A 140 -23.04 -5.75 1.49
C VAL A 140 -21.79 -5.01 1.01
N TYR A 141 -21.99 -3.97 0.20
CA TYR A 141 -20.92 -3.10 -0.25
C TYR A 141 -20.10 -2.51 0.91
N ASN A 142 -20.78 -1.91 1.91
CA ASN A 142 -20.12 -1.38 3.10
C ASN A 142 -19.36 -2.46 3.87
N LEU A 143 -19.88 -3.69 3.94
CA LEU A 143 -19.23 -4.80 4.62
C LEU A 143 -17.92 -5.18 3.91
N VAL A 144 -17.92 -5.21 2.57
CA VAL A 144 -16.72 -5.48 1.76
C VAL A 144 -15.67 -4.39 1.99
N ILE A 145 -16.04 -3.11 1.84
CA ILE A 145 -15.10 -1.99 2.02
C ILE A 145 -14.55 -1.94 3.45
N LEU A 146 -15.39 -2.14 4.47
CA LEU A 146 -14.95 -2.23 5.86
C LEU A 146 -13.97 -3.38 6.10
N SER A 147 -14.22 -4.55 5.48
CA SER A 147 -13.32 -5.71 5.59
C SER A 147 -11.95 -5.39 4.98
N LEU A 148 -11.93 -4.76 3.81
CA LEU A 148 -10.70 -4.33 3.14
C LEU A 148 -9.96 -3.26 3.95
N ALA A 149 -10.66 -2.30 4.56
CA ALA A 149 -10.08 -1.27 5.42
C ALA A 149 -9.48 -1.85 6.71
N ILE A 150 -10.16 -2.82 7.33
CA ILE A 150 -9.64 -3.57 8.49
C ILE A 150 -8.36 -4.31 8.11
N LEU A 151 -8.36 -5.00 6.95
CA LEU A 151 -7.17 -5.69 6.45
C LEU A 151 -6.02 -4.72 6.14
N ALA A 152 -6.32 -3.55 5.56
CA ALA A 152 -5.33 -2.51 5.27
C ALA A 152 -4.75 -1.86 6.54
N SER A 153 -5.44 -1.97 7.68
CA SER A 153 -4.94 -1.51 8.98
C SER A 153 -3.95 -2.49 9.64
N ILE A 154 -3.69 -3.62 8.98
CA ILE A 154 -2.70 -4.59 9.40
C ILE A 154 -1.36 -4.23 8.75
N ASP A 155 -0.42 -3.77 9.55
CA ASP A 155 0.91 -3.42 9.08
C ASP A 155 1.71 -4.70 8.83
N ALA A 156 2.18 -4.85 7.58
CA ALA A 156 3.10 -5.90 7.20
C ALA A 156 4.44 -5.73 7.93
N PRO A 157 5.14 -6.83 8.25
CA PRO A 157 6.46 -6.75 8.86
C PRO A 157 7.41 -5.99 7.92
N ARG A 158 8.12 -5.01 8.46
CA ARG A 158 9.13 -4.22 7.74
C ARG A 158 10.48 -4.49 8.38
N VAL A 159 11.28 -5.32 7.69
CA VAL A 159 12.56 -5.86 8.18
C VAL A 159 13.74 -4.93 7.85
N GLU A 160 13.53 -3.90 7.04
CA GLU A 160 14.59 -2.99 6.62
C GLU A 160 14.18 -1.52 6.72
N THR A 161 15.14 -0.69 7.10
CA THR A 161 14.97 0.77 7.24
C THR A 161 15.07 1.51 5.92
N TYR A 162 15.88 0.97 4.99
CA TYR A 162 16.15 1.63 3.72
C TYR A 162 15.17 1.20 2.65
N GLU A 163 14.81 2.14 1.78
CA GLU A 163 14.08 1.84 0.56
C GLU A 163 15.06 1.30 -0.49
N TRP A 164 14.63 0.28 -1.24
CA TRP A 164 15.39 -0.27 -2.35
C TRP A 164 14.86 0.25 -3.67
N PHE A 165 15.77 0.52 -4.60
CA PHE A 165 15.49 1.01 -5.93
C PHE A 165 15.94 -0.02 -6.96
N LYS A 166 15.16 -0.21 -8.02
CA LYS A 166 15.61 -0.97 -9.19
C LYS A 166 16.66 -0.15 -9.91
N PHE A 167 17.90 -0.58 -9.85
CA PHE A 167 19.04 0.23 -10.23
C PHE A 167 20.00 -0.64 -11.04
N GLU A 168 20.13 -0.35 -12.32
CA GLU A 168 20.95 -1.12 -13.27
C GLU A 168 22.14 -0.28 -13.74
N ARG A 169 23.32 -0.55 -13.17
CA ARG A 169 24.59 0.09 -13.55
C ARG A 169 25.73 -0.92 -13.55
N PRO A 170 26.70 -0.76 -14.48
CA PRO A 170 27.90 -1.57 -14.47
C PRO A 170 28.69 -1.36 -13.18
N VAL A 171 29.21 -2.45 -12.64
CA VAL A 171 30.01 -2.44 -11.43
C VAL A 171 31.28 -3.26 -11.59
N LEU A 172 32.33 -2.80 -10.94
CA LEU A 172 33.56 -3.56 -10.72
C LEU A 172 33.66 -3.89 -9.23
N LEU A 173 33.78 -5.17 -8.92
CA LEU A 173 33.96 -5.69 -7.58
C LEU A 173 35.40 -6.14 -7.40
N THR A 174 36.08 -5.56 -6.43
CA THR A 174 37.49 -5.85 -6.15
C THR A 174 37.64 -6.49 -4.79
N HIS A 175 38.32 -7.63 -4.71
CA HIS A 175 38.65 -8.35 -3.49
C HIS A 175 40.11 -8.82 -3.53
N GLY A 176 40.98 -8.14 -2.76
CA GLY A 176 42.42 -8.33 -2.89
C GLY A 176 42.88 -8.02 -4.32
N ASP A 177 43.54 -8.97 -4.96
CA ASP A 177 44.04 -8.85 -6.35
C ASP A 177 43.02 -9.28 -7.42
N ARG A 178 41.79 -9.62 -7.01
CA ARG A 178 40.77 -10.13 -7.92
C ARG A 178 39.76 -9.05 -8.23
N THR A 179 39.45 -8.90 -9.52
CA THR A 179 38.43 -7.98 -10.02
C THR A 179 37.36 -8.76 -10.78
N CYS A 180 36.10 -8.51 -10.45
CA CYS A 180 34.94 -9.13 -11.06
C CYS A 180 34.00 -8.07 -11.60
N THR A 181 33.45 -8.29 -12.79
CA THR A 181 32.49 -7.37 -13.40
C THR A 181 31.07 -7.84 -13.16
N GLY A 182 30.12 -6.91 -13.20
CA GLY A 182 28.71 -7.23 -13.10
C GLY A 182 27.83 -6.00 -13.28
N PHE A 183 26.56 -6.16 -12.94
CA PHE A 183 25.57 -5.10 -12.96
C PHE A 183 24.82 -5.05 -11.63
N THR A 184 24.55 -3.86 -11.10
CA THR A 184 23.58 -3.72 -10.03
C THR A 184 22.19 -4.12 -10.54
N GLN A 185 21.38 -4.72 -9.67
CA GLN A 185 19.95 -4.93 -9.92
C GLN A 185 19.11 -4.05 -8.98
N LEU A 186 19.51 -4.00 -7.71
CA LEU A 186 18.84 -3.24 -6.68
C LEU A 186 19.87 -2.45 -5.88
N ALA A 187 19.56 -1.21 -5.51
CA ALA A 187 20.41 -0.40 -4.65
C ALA A 187 19.57 0.28 -3.55
N SER A 188 20.17 0.47 -2.39
CA SER A 188 19.60 1.22 -1.26
C SER A 188 20.72 2.04 -0.61
N GLU A 189 20.40 2.89 0.36
CA GLU A 189 21.46 3.57 1.14
C GLU A 189 22.30 2.61 2.00
N GLY A 190 21.79 1.40 2.29
CA GLY A 190 22.45 0.43 3.17
C GLY A 190 23.18 -0.70 2.45
N GLY A 191 22.96 -0.89 1.15
CA GLY A 191 23.52 -1.99 0.40
C GLY A 191 23.03 -2.09 -1.04
N VAL A 192 23.55 -3.06 -1.77
CA VAL A 192 23.30 -3.27 -3.20
C VAL A 192 23.19 -4.76 -3.51
N ARG A 193 22.35 -5.11 -4.48
CA ARG A 193 22.30 -6.43 -5.11
C ARG A 193 22.98 -6.34 -6.46
N ILE A 194 23.90 -7.25 -6.72
CA ILE A 194 24.70 -7.28 -7.95
C ILE A 194 24.54 -8.65 -8.61
N CYS A 195 24.35 -8.65 -9.91
CA CYS A 195 24.51 -9.83 -10.75
C CYS A 195 25.91 -9.81 -11.35
N LEU A 196 26.72 -10.82 -11.01
CA LEU A 196 28.07 -10.99 -11.54
C LEU A 196 28.04 -11.65 -12.93
N ASP A 197 28.89 -11.15 -13.82
CA ASP A 197 29.11 -11.74 -15.14
C ASP A 197 30.63 -11.71 -15.48
N PRO A 198 31.31 -12.88 -15.49
CA PRO A 198 30.80 -14.23 -15.26
C PRO A 198 30.50 -14.53 -13.78
N PRO A 199 29.65 -15.54 -13.46
CA PRO A 199 29.40 -15.95 -12.09
C PRO A 199 30.69 -16.47 -11.43
N VAL A 200 31.04 -15.91 -10.28
CA VAL A 200 32.32 -16.20 -9.60
C VAL A 200 32.08 -17.15 -8.43
N PRO A 201 32.71 -18.34 -8.40
CA PRO A 201 32.41 -19.37 -7.40
C PRO A 201 33.10 -19.21 -6.03
N GLU A 202 33.87 -18.14 -5.77
CA GLU A 202 34.78 -18.08 -4.62
C GLU A 202 34.53 -16.95 -3.60
N PHE A 203 33.52 -16.10 -3.78
CA PHE A 203 33.16 -15.14 -2.73
C PHE A 203 32.48 -15.87 -1.57
N VAL A 204 32.83 -15.53 -0.33
CA VAL A 204 32.23 -16.10 0.89
C VAL A 204 31.48 -15.00 1.65
N PRO A 205 30.33 -15.30 2.28
CA PRO A 205 29.69 -14.35 3.18
C PRO A 205 30.67 -13.86 4.26
N GLY A 206 30.80 -12.54 4.40
CA GLY A 206 31.76 -11.85 5.27
C GLY A 206 32.98 -11.27 4.56
N ASP A 207 33.19 -11.58 3.27
CA ASP A 207 34.29 -11.01 2.49
C ASP A 207 34.13 -9.49 2.32
N ARG A 208 35.22 -8.76 2.54
CA ARG A 208 35.27 -7.29 2.42
C ARG A 208 35.70 -6.90 1.03
N VAL A 209 34.78 -6.32 0.27
CA VAL A 209 34.96 -5.99 -1.13
C VAL A 209 34.94 -4.47 -1.34
N THR A 210 35.66 -4.01 -2.35
CA THR A 210 35.52 -2.64 -2.86
C THR A 210 34.63 -2.69 -4.08
N LEU A 211 33.49 -2.02 -4.01
CA LEU A 211 32.55 -1.88 -5.11
C LEU A 211 32.79 -0.56 -5.82
N GLU A 212 33.03 -0.60 -7.12
CA GLU A 212 33.06 0.57 -7.98
C GLU A 212 31.81 0.59 -8.85
N ILE A 213 30.91 1.55 -8.61
CA ILE A 213 29.73 1.79 -9.44
C ILE A 213 30.14 2.73 -10.56
N GLN A 214 30.12 2.22 -11.79
CA GLN A 214 30.50 2.99 -12.97
C GLN A 214 29.30 3.78 -13.46
N SER A 215 29.48 5.10 -13.59
CA SER A 215 28.47 5.99 -14.16
C SER A 215 29.17 7.04 -15.01
N GLU A 216 28.74 7.16 -16.26
CA GLU A 216 29.17 8.23 -17.17
C GLU A 216 28.42 9.55 -16.90
N GLU A 217 27.33 9.46 -16.14
CA GLU A 217 26.49 10.59 -15.79
C GLU A 217 26.85 11.12 -14.40
N TRP A 218 26.52 12.38 -14.12
CA TRP A 218 26.68 12.96 -12.78
C TRP A 218 25.94 12.11 -11.71
N PRO A 219 26.55 11.78 -10.56
CA PRO A 219 27.81 12.30 -10.00
C PRO A 219 29.11 11.61 -10.44
N GLY A 220 29.04 10.64 -11.36
CA GLY A 220 30.18 9.91 -11.90
C GLY A 220 30.48 8.59 -11.19
N THR A 221 31.60 7.96 -11.57
CA THR A 221 32.07 6.70 -10.97
C THR A 221 32.42 6.87 -9.50
N MET A 222 32.04 5.90 -8.69
CA MET A 222 32.22 5.96 -7.24
C MET A 222 32.67 4.61 -6.68
N GLN A 223 33.60 4.66 -5.71
CA GLN A 223 34.04 3.48 -4.95
C GLN A 223 33.44 3.47 -3.54
N LEU A 224 32.87 2.32 -3.17
CA LEU A 224 32.16 2.03 -1.93
C LEU A 224 32.75 0.78 -1.28
N PRO A 225 33.17 0.82 0.00
CA PRO A 225 33.49 -0.39 0.73
C PRO A 225 32.21 -1.18 1.02
N GLY A 226 32.26 -2.50 0.88
CA GLY A 226 31.14 -3.39 1.13
C GLY A 226 31.55 -4.72 1.76
N GLU A 227 30.57 -5.42 2.30
CA GLU A 227 30.71 -6.76 2.85
C GLU A 227 29.67 -7.68 2.19
N VAL A 228 30.11 -8.87 1.76
CA VAL A 228 29.22 -9.88 1.18
C VAL A 228 28.29 -10.43 2.26
N LEU A 229 26.98 -10.23 2.14
CA LEU A 229 26.01 -10.76 3.09
C LEU A 229 25.55 -12.16 2.73
N LYS A 230 25.07 -12.34 1.50
CA LYS A 230 24.47 -13.60 1.04
C LYS A 230 24.47 -13.69 -0.48
N PHE A 231 24.45 -14.92 -0.97
CA PHE A 231 24.18 -15.25 -2.35
C PHE A 231 22.69 -15.50 -2.51
N ALA A 232 22.04 -14.72 -3.38
CA ALA A 232 20.67 -14.99 -3.76
C ALA A 232 20.61 -16.15 -4.77
N ASN A 233 21.58 -16.21 -5.70
CA ASN A 233 21.77 -17.25 -6.71
C ASN A 233 23.28 -17.46 -6.97
N GLN A 234 23.66 -18.27 -7.97
CA GLN A 234 25.08 -18.46 -8.36
C GLN A 234 25.73 -17.18 -8.90
N SER A 235 24.96 -16.23 -9.44
CA SER A 235 25.42 -14.95 -9.98
C SER A 235 25.04 -13.75 -9.11
N ASP A 236 23.99 -13.86 -8.30
CA ASP A 236 23.41 -12.73 -7.58
C ASP A 236 23.94 -12.66 -6.15
N ILE A 237 24.60 -11.55 -5.82
CA ILE A 237 25.19 -11.30 -4.50
C ILE A 237 24.55 -10.06 -3.87
N ASP A 238 24.15 -10.19 -2.61
CA ASP A 238 23.77 -9.05 -1.77
C ASP A 238 24.98 -8.55 -0.97
N LEU A 239 25.32 -7.28 -1.18
CA LEU A 239 26.35 -6.58 -0.43
C LEU A 239 25.73 -5.58 0.55
N LYS A 240 26.31 -5.48 1.74
CA LYS A 240 26.05 -4.38 2.67
C LYS A 240 27.16 -3.36 2.55
N PHE A 241 26.82 -2.07 2.55
CA PHE A 241 27.85 -1.04 2.61
C PHE A 241 28.54 -1.02 3.97
N GLY A 242 29.87 -0.90 3.93
CA GLY A 242 30.69 -0.66 5.10
C GLY A 242 30.51 0.77 5.64
N PRO A 243 31.38 1.20 6.58
CA PRO A 243 31.35 2.59 7.04
C PRO A 243 31.72 3.53 5.88
N LEU A 244 30.74 4.32 5.43
CA LEU A 244 30.91 5.29 4.34
C LEU A 244 31.47 6.61 4.87
N SER A 245 32.36 7.23 4.10
CA SER A 245 32.76 8.61 4.35
C SER A 245 31.59 9.57 4.06
N GLY A 246 31.63 10.78 4.61
CA GLY A 246 30.58 11.78 4.35
C GLY A 246 30.50 12.24 2.89
N GLU A 247 31.60 12.13 2.12
CA GLU A 247 31.59 12.34 0.66
C GLU A 247 30.98 11.15 -0.06
N GLN A 248 31.34 9.93 0.35
CA GLN A 248 30.78 8.73 -0.24
C GLN A 248 29.26 8.64 -0.04
N HIS A 249 28.80 8.92 1.18
CA HIS A 249 27.37 8.94 1.47
C HIS A 249 26.63 10.01 0.64
N ARG A 250 27.22 11.21 0.45
CA ARG A 250 26.63 12.25 -0.40
C ARG A 250 26.52 11.81 -1.86
N HIS A 251 27.58 11.24 -2.44
CA HIS A 251 27.53 10.70 -3.80
C HIS A 251 26.48 9.59 -3.95
N LEU A 252 26.36 8.71 -2.96
CA LEU A 252 25.33 7.65 -2.97
C LEU A 252 23.92 8.26 -2.96
N VAL A 253 23.68 9.27 -2.12
CA VAL A 253 22.39 9.98 -2.07
C VAL A 253 22.10 10.69 -3.40
N GLU A 254 23.09 11.35 -4.00
CA GLU A 254 22.93 12.03 -5.27
C GLU A 254 22.56 11.05 -6.40
N LEU A 255 23.22 9.90 -6.43
CA LEU A 255 23.00 8.84 -7.41
C LEU A 255 21.64 8.15 -7.24
N LEU A 256 21.17 7.96 -6.01
CA LEU A 256 19.88 7.31 -5.73
C LEU A 256 18.68 8.27 -5.82
N PHE A 257 18.83 9.53 -5.40
CA PHE A 257 17.68 10.42 -5.16
C PHE A 257 17.64 11.69 -6.01
N CYS A 258 18.78 12.18 -6.50
CA CYS A 258 18.88 13.51 -7.07
C CYS A 258 18.86 13.57 -8.60
N ARG A 259 18.71 12.44 -9.30
CA ARG A 259 18.74 12.46 -10.77
C ARG A 259 17.42 12.99 -11.36
N PRO A 260 17.46 14.00 -12.24
CA PRO A 260 16.26 14.51 -12.89
C PRO A 260 15.67 13.42 -13.81
N GLY A 261 14.34 13.26 -13.79
CA GLY A 261 13.65 12.31 -14.66
C GLY A 261 13.69 10.84 -14.22
N GLN A 262 14.39 10.49 -13.13
CA GLN A 262 14.48 9.09 -12.68
C GLN A 262 13.18 8.54 -12.08
N TRP A 263 12.32 9.41 -11.57
CA TRP A 263 11.11 9.01 -10.83
C TRP A 263 9.99 8.62 -11.80
N LEU A 264 9.78 7.32 -11.95
CA LEU A 264 8.71 6.79 -12.78
C LEU A 264 7.35 7.02 -12.10
N ARG A 265 6.41 7.64 -12.83
CA ARG A 265 5.05 7.83 -12.34
C ARG A 265 4.31 6.50 -12.33
N ARG A 266 3.85 6.08 -11.15
CA ARG A 266 2.98 4.90 -11.01
C ARG A 266 1.61 5.23 -11.58
N GLN A 267 1.12 4.36 -12.46
CA GLN A 267 -0.23 4.42 -13.00
C GLN A 267 -0.98 3.17 -12.55
N HIS A 268 -2.18 3.35 -12.01
CA HIS A 268 -3.08 2.22 -11.84
C HIS A 268 -3.65 1.81 -13.22
N PRO A 269 -3.90 0.51 -13.46
CA PRO A 269 -4.29 0.05 -14.79
C PRO A 269 -5.72 0.49 -15.16
N ASN A 270 -6.70 0.01 -14.39
CA ASN A 270 -8.10 0.41 -14.40
C ASN A 270 -8.76 -0.13 -13.12
N GLU A 271 -10.00 0.29 -12.84
CA GLU A 271 -10.70 -0.10 -11.60
C GLU A 271 -10.98 -1.60 -11.52
N LEU A 272 -11.33 -2.27 -12.63
CA LEU A 272 -11.61 -3.70 -12.63
C LEU A 272 -10.37 -4.53 -12.30
N GLN A 273 -9.24 -4.22 -12.93
CA GLN A 273 -7.96 -4.88 -12.65
C GLN A 273 -7.48 -4.55 -11.25
N THR A 274 -7.74 -3.34 -10.75
CA THR A 274 -7.44 -2.96 -9.36
C THR A 274 -8.27 -3.79 -8.38
N ALA A 275 -9.57 -3.96 -8.64
CA ALA A 275 -10.45 -4.83 -7.85
C ALA A 275 -9.96 -6.29 -7.86
N ILE A 276 -9.61 -6.82 -9.03
CA ILE A 276 -9.06 -8.18 -9.17
C ILE A 276 -7.74 -8.31 -8.40
N ALA A 277 -6.86 -7.31 -8.49
CA ALA A 277 -5.59 -7.31 -7.77
C ALA A 277 -5.81 -7.27 -6.25
N LEU A 278 -6.76 -6.47 -5.76
CA LEU A 278 -7.14 -6.43 -4.35
C LEU A 278 -7.67 -7.79 -3.89
N VAL A 279 -8.59 -8.41 -4.62
CA VAL A 279 -9.11 -9.76 -4.30
C VAL A 279 -7.97 -10.78 -4.24
N LYS A 280 -7.04 -10.75 -5.22
CA LYS A 280 -5.85 -11.62 -5.21
C LYS A 280 -4.98 -11.39 -3.96
N GLN A 281 -4.79 -10.14 -3.55
CA GLN A 281 -4.03 -9.81 -2.34
C GLN A 281 -4.75 -10.25 -1.06
N VAL A 282 -6.08 -10.18 -0.99
CA VAL A 282 -6.85 -10.71 0.16
C VAL A 282 -6.69 -12.23 0.25
N LEU A 283 -6.80 -12.95 -0.87
CA LEU A 283 -6.70 -14.41 -0.91
C LEU A 283 -5.27 -14.90 -0.66
N HIS A 284 -4.27 -14.16 -1.15
CA HIS A 284 -2.85 -14.47 -1.01
C HIS A 284 -2.10 -13.27 -0.43
N PRO A 285 -2.22 -13.03 0.88
CA PRO A 285 -1.62 -11.86 1.51
C PRO A 285 -0.10 -11.91 1.44
N ARG A 286 0.51 -10.75 1.18
CA ARG A 286 1.95 -10.62 0.93
C ARG A 286 2.83 -11.13 2.07
N PHE A 287 2.41 -10.98 3.32
CA PHE A 287 3.18 -11.47 4.47
C PHE A 287 3.34 -13.00 4.53
N ARG A 288 2.65 -13.77 3.66
CA ARG A 288 2.87 -15.22 3.50
C ARG A 288 3.93 -15.57 2.46
N ARG A 289 4.36 -14.63 1.62
CA ARG A 289 5.39 -14.87 0.60
C ARG A 289 6.78 -14.61 1.20
N PRO A 290 7.82 -15.34 0.75
CA PRO A 290 9.19 -15.00 1.11
C PRO A 290 9.49 -13.56 0.68
N ASP A 291 10.25 -12.85 1.52
CA ASP A 291 10.62 -11.45 1.30
C ASP A 291 11.56 -11.34 0.08
N GLU A 292 10.97 -11.00 -1.06
CA GLU A 292 11.69 -10.79 -2.31
C GLU A 292 11.84 -9.30 -2.56
N ARG A 293 13.00 -8.75 -2.16
CA ARG A 293 13.36 -7.33 -2.29
C ARG A 293 13.08 -6.74 -3.69
N ALA A 294 13.12 -7.56 -4.73
CA ALA A 294 12.86 -7.13 -6.11
C ALA A 294 11.40 -6.75 -6.39
N GLU A 295 10.43 -7.35 -5.68
CA GLU A 295 9.00 -7.02 -5.83
C GLU A 295 8.65 -5.66 -5.23
N ASP A 296 9.28 -5.29 -4.11
CA ASP A 296 9.00 -4.05 -3.37
C ASP A 296 9.91 -2.89 -3.78
N ALA A 297 10.98 -3.17 -4.53
CA ALA A 297 11.90 -2.16 -5.02
C ALA A 297 11.19 -1.11 -5.90
N ILE A 298 11.47 0.16 -5.59
CA ILE A 298 10.93 1.31 -6.29
C ILE A 298 11.57 1.35 -7.68
N PRO A 299 10.77 1.30 -8.76
CA PRO A 299 11.31 1.40 -10.10
C PRO A 299 11.78 2.84 -10.36
N ILE A 300 13.01 2.98 -10.82
CA ILE A 300 13.61 4.23 -11.30
C ILE A 300 14.15 4.01 -12.71
N ALA A 301 14.35 5.10 -13.47
CA ALA A 301 14.85 5.08 -14.84
C ALA A 301 16.38 4.99 -14.95
#